data_AF-A0A1I8D0C8-F1
#
_entry.id   AF-A0A1I8D0C8-F1
#
_cell.length_a   1.000
_cell.length_b   1.000
_cell.length_c   1.000
_cell.angle_alpha   90.00
_cell.angle_beta   90.00
_cell.angle_gamma   90.00
#
_symmetry.space_group_name_H-M   'P 1'
#
loop_
_entity.id
_entity.type
_entity.pdbx_description
1 polymer ?
#
loop_
_entity_poly.entity_id
_entity_poly.type
_entity_poly.pdbx_seq_one_letter_code
_entity_poly.pdbx_strand_id
1 'polypeptide(L)'
;MSEEVSQQGPTAVSVIKDTGNKVELVIKVPQLKKQTQIIKYIMSNIKKPSDPSKLCANAKFTEYHLDNTSIHFVVNVYKKKKKQKNIPRISLGTYTCDIKQFPSRIDPQSAEFEILQAASGAAYIALTLIKVDNLSINWQKYQDYNGTIDVADT
;
A
#
# COMPACT_ATOMS: atom_id res chain seq x y z
N MET A 1 -26.00 21.96 -3.72
CA MET A 1 -24.62 21.86 -3.20
C MET A 1 -24.46 20.42 -2.80
N SER A 2 -23.88 19.58 -3.66
CA SER A 2 -23.83 18.13 -3.44
C SER A 2 -22.72 17.83 -2.43
N GLU A 3 -23.05 17.19 -1.31
CA GLU A 3 -22.05 16.64 -0.40
C GLU A 3 -21.26 15.57 -1.17
N GLU A 4 -20.01 15.86 -1.55
CA GLU A 4 -19.07 14.84 -2.02
C GLU A 4 -18.83 13.89 -0.82
N VAL A 5 -19.58 12.79 -0.75
CA VAL A 5 -19.44 11.77 0.29
C VAL A 5 -18.05 11.16 0.17
N SER A 6 -17.24 11.30 1.21
CA SER A 6 -15.91 10.69 1.27
C SER A 6 -16.07 9.17 1.31
N GLN A 7 -15.47 8.47 0.34
CA GLN A 7 -15.55 7.01 0.28
C GLN A 7 -14.78 6.37 1.42
N GLN A 8 -15.31 5.31 2.01
CA GLN A 8 -14.63 4.49 3.02
C GLN A 8 -14.70 3.03 2.62
N GLY A 9 -13.62 2.27 2.84
CA GLY A 9 -13.66 0.83 2.59
C GLY A 9 -12.30 0.14 2.57
N PRO A 10 -12.30 -1.20 2.46
CA PRO A 10 -11.07 -1.96 2.36
C PRO A 10 -10.35 -1.72 1.02
N THR A 11 -9.04 -1.91 1.01
CA THR A 11 -8.24 -1.97 -0.22
C THR A 11 -8.15 -3.40 -0.71
N ALA A 12 -8.27 -3.63 -2.02
CA ALA A 12 -8.00 -4.94 -2.58
C ALA A 12 -6.48 -5.20 -2.63
N VAL A 13 -6.07 -6.39 -2.20
CA VAL A 13 -4.68 -6.88 -2.28
C VAL A 13 -4.58 -7.96 -3.34
N SER A 14 -3.44 -8.04 -4.02
CA SER A 14 -3.18 -9.07 -5.02
C SER A 14 -1.74 -9.52 -4.98
N VAL A 15 -1.51 -10.83 -5.08
CA VAL A 15 -0.18 -11.40 -5.19
C VAL A 15 0.24 -11.34 -6.66
N ILE A 16 1.23 -10.52 -6.98
CA ILE A 16 1.74 -10.40 -8.36
C ILE A 16 2.80 -11.45 -8.63
N LYS A 17 3.64 -11.72 -7.62
CA LYS A 17 4.76 -12.65 -7.76
C LYS A 17 5.06 -13.32 -6.43
N ASP A 18 5.38 -14.61 -6.50
CA ASP A 18 5.92 -15.38 -5.39
C ASP A 18 7.04 -16.27 -5.94
N THR A 19 8.28 -16.02 -5.54
CA THR A 19 9.46 -16.82 -5.95
C THR A 19 9.96 -17.73 -4.85
N GLY A 20 9.10 -18.05 -3.88
CA GLY A 20 9.40 -18.91 -2.74
C GLY A 20 9.95 -18.14 -1.55
N ASN A 21 11.02 -17.35 -1.72
CA ASN A 21 11.58 -16.52 -0.64
C ASN A 21 11.12 -15.05 -0.68
N LYS A 22 10.64 -14.58 -1.83
CA LYS A 22 10.20 -13.21 -2.05
C LYS A 22 8.77 -13.21 -2.55
N VAL A 23 7.93 -12.35 -1.97
CA VAL A 23 6.56 -12.11 -2.40
C VAL A 23 6.39 -10.65 -2.77
N GLU A 24 5.71 -10.39 -3.87
CA GLU A 24 5.36 -9.04 -4.33
C GLU A 24 3.84 -8.92 -4.35
N LEU A 25 3.34 -7.99 -3.55
CA LEU A 25 1.93 -7.66 -3.43
C LEU A 25 1.64 -6.32 -4.11
N VAL A 26 0.44 -6.19 -4.66
CA VAL A 26 -0.12 -4.91 -5.10
C VAL A 26 -1.37 -4.62 -4.29
N ILE A 27 -1.39 -3.46 -3.63
CA ILE A 27 -2.54 -2.95 -2.90
C ILE A 27 -3.17 -1.81 -3.72
N LYS A 28 -4.47 -1.97 -4.02
CA LYS A 28 -5.25 -1.04 -4.82
C LYS A 28 -5.95 -0.03 -3.92
N VAL A 29 -5.42 1.19 -3.89
CA VAL A 29 -6.02 2.34 -3.20
C VAL A 29 -6.70 3.23 -4.23
N PRO A 30 -8.04 3.41 -4.19
CA PRO A 30 -8.73 4.23 -5.16
C PRO A 30 -8.24 5.68 -5.17
N GLN A 31 -8.12 6.25 -6.37
CA GLN A 31 -7.73 7.65 -6.62
C GLN A 31 -6.33 8.04 -6.11
N LEU A 32 -5.48 7.06 -5.78
CA LEU A 32 -4.10 7.29 -5.43
C LEU A 32 -3.31 7.86 -6.61
N LYS A 33 -2.38 8.77 -6.34
CA LYS A 33 -1.47 9.35 -7.34
C LYS A 33 -0.03 9.23 -6.87
N LYS A 34 0.84 8.77 -7.77
CA LYS A 34 2.29 8.74 -7.56
C LYS A 34 2.86 10.15 -7.43
N GLN A 35 3.78 10.35 -6.50
CA GLN A 35 4.55 11.59 -6.43
C GLN A 35 5.58 11.63 -7.58
N THR A 36 5.37 12.53 -8.54
CA THR A 36 6.23 12.67 -9.74
C THR A 36 7.37 13.68 -9.58
N GLN A 37 7.40 14.45 -8.48
CA GLN A 37 8.45 15.44 -8.27
C GLN A 37 9.72 14.80 -7.71
N ILE A 38 10.71 14.66 -8.58
CA ILE A 38 12.13 14.45 -8.26
C ILE A 38 12.61 15.71 -7.52
N ILE A 39 12.43 15.77 -6.21
CA ILE A 39 13.45 16.44 -5.41
C ILE A 39 14.63 15.47 -5.47
N LYS A 40 15.75 15.91 -6.05
CA LYS A 40 17.04 15.23 -5.97
C LYS A 40 17.41 15.10 -4.49
N TYR A 41 16.84 14.12 -3.81
CA TYR A 41 17.44 13.58 -2.60
C TYR A 41 18.59 12.75 -3.13
N ILE A 42 19.80 13.33 -3.08
CA ILE A 42 21.04 12.57 -3.20
C ILE A 42 21.01 11.61 -2.01
N MET A 43 20.41 10.43 -2.19
CA MET A 43 20.36 9.40 -1.16
C MET A 43 21.64 8.59 -1.26
N SER A 44 22.75 9.19 -0.83
CA SER A 44 23.79 8.42 -0.19
C SER A 44 23.17 7.83 1.08
N ASN A 45 22.98 6.51 1.08
CA ASN A 45 22.34 5.69 2.13
C ASN A 45 20.81 5.77 2.17
N ILE A 46 20.12 5.12 1.21
CA ILE A 46 18.67 4.90 1.25
C ILE A 46 18.36 3.96 2.43
N LYS A 47 18.15 4.55 3.61
CA LYS A 47 17.29 3.93 4.63
C LYS A 47 15.91 3.79 3.98
N LYS A 48 15.37 2.57 3.97
CA LYS A 48 14.01 2.27 3.50
C LYS A 48 13.02 3.33 3.98
N PRO A 49 12.07 3.78 3.15
CA PRO A 49 11.13 4.80 3.56
C PRO A 49 10.30 4.27 4.74
N SER A 50 10.60 4.75 5.94
CA SER A 50 9.87 4.41 7.17
C SER A 50 8.43 4.93 7.16
N ASP A 51 8.05 5.74 6.16
CA ASP A 51 6.74 6.34 5.99
C ASP A 51 6.34 6.33 4.49
N PRO A 52 5.42 5.43 4.09
CA PRO A 52 4.95 5.34 2.70
C PRO A 52 4.18 6.58 2.23
N SER A 53 3.78 7.50 3.12
CA SER A 53 3.15 8.78 2.75
C SER A 53 4.04 9.63 1.85
N LYS A 54 5.37 9.55 2.01
CA LYS A 54 6.34 10.32 1.22
C LYS A 54 6.43 9.87 -0.25
N LEU A 55 5.82 8.72 -0.58
CA LEU A 55 5.82 8.18 -1.93
C LEU A 55 4.57 8.61 -2.72
N CYS A 56 3.57 9.19 -2.03
CA CYS A 56 2.25 9.51 -2.58
C CYS A 56 2.06 11.01 -2.77
N ALA A 57 1.55 11.44 -3.92
CA ALA A 57 1.31 12.87 -4.21
C ALA A 57 0.10 13.45 -3.46
N ASN A 58 -0.83 12.59 -3.06
CA ASN A 58 -2.15 12.99 -2.61
C ASN A 58 -2.70 12.11 -1.48
N ALA A 59 -1.86 11.35 -0.79
CA ALA A 59 -2.29 10.47 0.29
C ALA A 59 -1.47 10.70 1.55
N LYS A 60 -2.06 10.38 2.70
CA LYS A 60 -1.40 10.36 4.01
C LYS A 60 -1.79 9.08 4.72
N PHE A 61 -0.81 8.31 5.14
CA PHE A 61 -1.03 7.17 6.04
C PHE A 61 -1.25 7.73 7.44
N THR A 62 -2.33 7.33 8.08
CA THR A 62 -2.67 7.71 9.46
C THR A 62 -2.35 6.61 10.45
N GLU A 63 -2.36 5.37 9.98
CA GLU A 63 -1.98 4.18 10.72
C GLU A 63 -1.11 3.32 9.82
N TYR A 64 -0.09 2.69 10.41
CA TYR A 64 0.78 1.75 9.73
C TYR A 64 1.40 0.81 10.77
N HIS A 65 1.16 -0.48 10.58
CA HIS A 65 1.74 -1.55 11.37
C HIS A 65 2.09 -2.71 10.43
N LEU A 66 3.34 -3.15 10.48
CA LEU A 66 3.81 -4.33 9.77
C LEU A 66 4.63 -5.14 10.77
N ASP A 67 4.18 -6.36 11.04
CA ASP A 67 4.94 -7.33 11.81
C ASP A 67 5.29 -8.55 10.94
N ASN A 68 5.77 -9.62 11.55
CA ASN A 68 6.19 -10.81 10.82
C ASN A 68 5.01 -11.66 10.29
N THR A 69 3.77 -11.36 10.65
CA THR A 69 2.57 -12.13 10.32
C THR A 69 1.43 -11.30 9.76
N SER A 70 1.42 -9.99 9.94
CA SER A 70 0.27 -9.14 9.61
C SER A 70 0.71 -7.81 9.00
N ILE A 71 -0.19 -7.18 8.26
CA ILE A 71 -0.07 -5.78 7.87
C ILE A 71 -1.40 -5.07 8.05
N HIS A 72 -1.36 -3.93 8.73
CA HIS A 72 -2.47 -2.99 8.85
C HIS A 72 -2.01 -1.60 8.47
N PHE A 73 -2.79 -0.92 7.62
CA PHE A 73 -2.63 0.51 7.45
C PHE A 73 -3.94 1.18 7.07
N VAL A 74 -4.03 2.46 7.44
CA VAL A 74 -5.12 3.36 7.04
C VAL A 74 -4.53 4.50 6.22
N VAL A 75 -5.06 4.70 5.01
CA VAL A 75 -4.63 5.74 4.09
C VAL A 75 -5.77 6.68 3.73
N ASN A 76 -5.57 7.97 4.01
CA ASN A 76 -6.47 9.03 3.60
C ASN A 76 -6.00 9.62 2.27
N VAL A 77 -6.87 9.60 1.27
CA VAL A 77 -6.62 10.14 -0.07
C VAL A 77 -7.32 11.49 -0.21
N TYR A 78 -6.62 12.48 -0.76
CA TYR A 78 -7.11 13.84 -0.89
C TYR A 78 -7.08 14.31 -2.34
N LYS A 79 -7.92 15.29 -2.65
CA LYS A 79 -7.86 16.02 -3.92
C LYS A 79 -6.58 16.85 -3.93
N LYS A 80 -5.75 16.68 -4.96
CA LYS A 80 -4.50 17.44 -5.12
C LYS A 80 -4.81 18.94 -5.13
N LYS A 81 -4.18 19.71 -4.23
CA LYS A 81 -4.39 21.16 -4.16
C LYS A 81 -3.93 21.83 -5.46
N LYS A 82 -4.76 22.72 -6.03
CA LYS A 82 -4.26 23.81 -6.86
C LYS A 82 -3.50 24.79 -5.94
N LYS A 83 -2.46 25.47 -6.43
CA LYS A 83 -1.51 26.32 -5.66
C LYS A 83 -2.13 27.47 -4.83
N GLN A 84 -3.44 27.59 -4.72
CA GLN A 84 -4.09 28.61 -3.88
C GLN A 84 -3.96 28.26 -2.40
N LYS A 85 -3.28 29.14 -1.66
CA LYS A 85 -3.20 29.09 -0.20
C LYS A 85 -4.62 29.23 0.37
N ASN A 86 -4.91 28.46 1.43
CA ASN A 86 -6.14 28.49 2.25
C ASN A 86 -7.35 27.63 1.83
N ILE A 87 -7.27 26.79 0.80
CA ILE A 87 -8.35 25.81 0.56
C ILE A 87 -8.15 24.56 1.45
N PRO A 88 -9.17 24.13 2.22
CA PRO A 88 -9.17 22.86 2.96
C PRO A 88 -8.83 21.67 2.04
N ARG A 89 -8.16 20.64 2.55
CA ARG A 89 -7.95 19.42 1.77
C ARG A 89 -9.31 18.72 1.64
N ILE A 90 -9.79 18.57 0.41
CA ILE A 90 -11.00 17.79 0.13
C ILE A 90 -10.61 16.31 0.22
N SER A 91 -11.23 15.59 1.15
CA SER A 91 -11.05 14.15 1.29
C SER A 91 -11.73 13.44 0.13
N LEU A 92 -11.00 12.56 -0.55
CA LEU A 92 -11.54 11.68 -1.59
C LEU A 92 -11.93 10.31 -1.03
N GLY A 93 -11.29 9.91 0.07
CA GLY A 93 -11.67 8.71 0.80
C GLY A 93 -10.63 8.27 1.83
N THR A 94 -11.03 7.33 2.65
CA THR A 94 -10.20 6.64 3.64
C THR A 94 -10.26 5.15 3.35
N TYR A 95 -9.09 4.54 3.14
CA TYR A 95 -9.01 3.13 2.79
C TYR A 95 -8.13 2.38 3.77
N THR A 96 -8.55 1.16 4.09
CA THR A 96 -7.85 0.29 5.03
C THR A 96 -7.33 -0.94 4.33
N CYS A 97 -6.04 -1.24 4.51
CA CYS A 97 -5.49 -2.55 4.21
C CYS A 97 -5.33 -3.28 5.54
N ASP A 98 -5.96 -4.44 5.66
CA ASP A 98 -5.86 -5.28 6.84
C ASP A 98 -5.67 -6.73 6.37
N ILE A 99 -4.51 -7.30 6.68
CA ILE A 99 -4.21 -8.72 6.55
C ILE A 99 -3.78 -9.16 7.93
N LYS A 100 -4.65 -9.90 8.61
CA LYS A 100 -4.43 -10.34 9.99
C LYS A 100 -3.38 -11.43 10.06
N GLN A 101 -3.36 -12.33 9.07
CA GLN A 101 -2.37 -13.39 9.00
C GLN A 101 -1.93 -13.70 7.57
N PHE A 102 -0.64 -13.51 7.30
CA PHE A 102 0.01 -13.96 6.07
C PHE A 102 0.09 -15.50 6.00
N PRO A 103 0.12 -16.09 4.80
CA PRO A 103 0.32 -17.54 4.64
C PRO A 103 1.70 -18.05 5.10
N SER A 104 2.66 -17.14 5.35
CA SER A 104 3.99 -17.46 5.86
C SER A 104 4.53 -16.25 6.63
N ARG A 105 5.46 -16.47 7.57
CA ARG A 105 6.09 -15.35 8.26
C ARG A 105 7.03 -14.60 7.34
N ILE A 106 7.13 -13.30 7.54
CA ILE A 106 8.02 -12.40 6.80
C ILE A 106 9.02 -11.71 7.72
N ASP A 107 10.11 -11.19 7.16
CA ASP A 107 10.98 -10.23 7.85
C ASP A 107 10.45 -8.80 7.61
N PRO A 108 9.87 -8.14 8.63
CA PRO A 108 9.28 -6.80 8.46
C PRO A 108 10.35 -5.74 8.20
N GLN A 109 11.59 -5.94 8.65
CA GLN A 109 12.70 -5.01 8.37
C GLN A 109 13.15 -5.12 6.91
N SER A 110 12.88 -6.26 6.28
CA SER A 110 13.16 -6.49 4.86
C SER A 110 12.10 -5.91 3.92
N ALA A 111 10.94 -5.48 4.42
CA ALA A 111 9.85 -4.99 3.57
C ALA A 111 10.20 -3.71 2.79
N GLU A 112 9.70 -3.62 1.55
CA GLU A 112 9.90 -2.45 0.69
C GLU A 112 8.57 -1.98 0.09
N PHE A 113 8.36 -0.66 0.10
CA PHE A 113 7.20 -0.01 -0.48
C PHE A 113 7.60 0.81 -1.70
N GLU A 114 6.86 0.64 -2.79
CA GLU A 114 6.95 1.48 -3.98
C GLU A 114 5.55 1.92 -4.42
N ILE A 115 5.43 3.11 -5.00
CA ILE A 115 4.21 3.50 -5.72
C ILE A 115 4.41 3.23 -7.21
N LEU A 116 3.68 2.26 -7.74
CA LEU A 116 3.61 1.98 -9.17
C LEU A 116 2.57 2.88 -9.82
N GLN A 117 2.76 3.23 -11.09
CA GLN A 117 1.78 3.98 -11.88
C GLN A 117 1.60 3.29 -13.23
N ALA A 118 0.37 2.87 -13.52
CA ALA A 118 0.01 2.34 -14.82
C ALA A 118 -0.06 3.46 -15.87
N ALA A 119 0.00 3.09 -17.16
CA ALA A 119 -0.15 4.03 -18.27
C ALA A 119 -1.49 4.80 -18.24
N SER A 120 -2.54 4.23 -17.64
CA SER A 120 -3.83 4.88 -17.40
C SER A 120 -3.77 6.03 -16.37
N GLY A 121 -2.63 6.20 -15.68
CA GLY A 121 -2.44 7.16 -14.60
C GLY A 121 -2.87 6.62 -13.22
N ALA A 122 -3.49 5.45 -13.16
CA ALA A 122 -3.83 4.78 -11.89
C ALA A 122 -2.55 4.39 -11.14
N ALA A 123 -2.48 4.72 -9.85
CA ALA A 123 -1.35 4.37 -9.00
C ALA A 123 -1.71 3.28 -7.99
N TYR A 124 -0.72 2.47 -7.63
CA TYR A 124 -0.86 1.33 -6.74
C TYR A 124 0.30 1.30 -5.75
N ILE A 125 0.08 0.74 -4.57
CA ILE A 125 1.16 0.46 -3.63
C ILE A 125 1.69 -0.94 -3.96
N ALA A 126 2.95 -1.04 -4.34
CA ALA A 126 3.68 -2.30 -4.39
C ALA A 126 4.37 -2.53 -3.05
N LEU A 127 4.19 -3.73 -2.51
CA LEU A 127 4.81 -4.18 -1.27
C LEU A 127 5.61 -5.44 -1.57
N THR A 128 6.93 -5.36 -1.36
CA THR A 128 7.82 -6.51 -1.42
C THR A 128 8.08 -7.03 -0.01
N LEU A 129 7.88 -8.33 0.20
CA LEU A 129 8.11 -9.03 1.45
C LEU A 129 9.09 -10.18 1.26
N ILE A 130 9.90 -10.45 2.28
CA ILE A 130 10.82 -11.59 2.31
C ILE A 130 10.30 -12.59 3.34
N LYS A 131 10.01 -13.82 2.89
CA LYS A 131 9.57 -14.92 3.75
C LYS A 131 10.74 -15.44 4.57
N VAL A 132 10.47 -15.76 5.84
CA VAL A 132 11.45 -16.38 6.75
C VAL A 132 11.12 -17.83 7.08
N ASP A 133 9.94 -18.32 6.70
CA ASP A 133 9.56 -19.72 6.76
C ASP A 133 8.61 -20.11 5.63
N ASN A 134 8.24 -21.39 5.58
CA ASN A 134 7.23 -21.92 4.67
C ASN A 134 7.45 -21.50 3.20
N LEU A 135 8.72 -21.49 2.76
CA LEU A 135 9.13 -20.94 1.45
C LEU A 135 8.48 -21.66 0.25
N SER A 136 8.01 -22.88 0.43
CA SER A 136 7.29 -23.64 -0.62
C SER A 136 5.82 -23.26 -0.74
N ILE A 137 5.26 -22.51 0.23
CA ILE A 137 3.87 -22.07 0.21
C ILE A 137 3.72 -20.96 -0.83
N ASN A 138 2.94 -21.23 -1.88
CA ASN A 138 2.61 -20.23 -2.89
C ASN A 138 1.43 -19.36 -2.40
N TRP A 139 1.70 -18.08 -2.12
CA TRP A 139 0.72 -17.12 -1.63
C TRP A 139 -0.39 -16.82 -2.65
N GLN A 140 -0.15 -17.02 -3.95
CA GLN A 140 -1.19 -16.86 -4.98
C GLN A 140 -2.38 -17.82 -4.77
N LYS A 141 -2.17 -18.95 -4.09
CA LYS A 141 -3.25 -19.92 -3.77
C LYS A 141 -4.18 -19.46 -2.66
N TYR A 142 -3.76 -18.47 -1.87
CA TYR A 142 -4.53 -17.89 -0.76
C TYR A 142 -5.21 -16.59 -1.17
N GLN A 143 -5.08 -16.20 -2.44
CA GLN A 143 -5.74 -15.01 -2.94
C GLN A 143 -7.21 -15.33 -3.20
N ASP A 144 -8.08 -14.89 -2.30
CA ASP A 144 -9.51 -15.10 -2.42
C ASP A 144 -10.15 -14.16 -3.45
N TYR A 145 -11.36 -14.50 -3.91
CA TYR A 145 -12.11 -13.71 -4.91
C TYR A 145 -12.35 -12.25 -4.47
N ASN A 146 -12.32 -11.99 -3.16
CA ASN A 146 -12.49 -10.67 -2.55
C ASN A 146 -11.17 -9.88 -2.43
N GLY A 147 -10.04 -10.44 -2.87
CA GLY A 147 -8.73 -9.77 -2.86
C GLY A 147 -8.03 -9.77 -1.50
N THR A 148 -8.31 -10.74 -0.65
CA THR A 148 -7.60 -10.97 0.62
C THR A 148 -6.60 -12.12 0.45
N ILE A 149 -5.50 -12.07 1.21
CA ILE A 149 -4.52 -13.16 1.33
C ILE A 149 -4.48 -13.72 2.77
N ASP A 150 -5.53 -13.39 3.53
CA ASP A 150 -5.61 -13.62 4.96
C ASP A 150 -6.01 -15.07 5.25
N VAL A 151 -5.15 -15.80 5.95
CA VAL A 151 -5.40 -17.19 6.33
C VAL A 151 -6.12 -17.32 7.67
N ALA A 152 -6.40 -16.22 8.37
CA ALA A 152 -7.16 -16.23 9.62
C ALA A 152 -8.67 -16.45 9.41
N ASP A 153 -9.17 -16.22 8.18
CA ASP A 153 -10.58 -16.37 7.83
C ASP A 153 -10.90 -17.73 7.15
N THR A 154 -9.91 -18.64 7.08
CA THR A 154 -10.04 -20.06 6.64
C THR A 154 -9.99 -21.03 7.80
#